data_AF-A0A645J5E0-F1
#
_entry.id   AF-A0A645J5E0-F1
#
_cell.length_a   1.000
_cell.length_b   1.000
_cell.length_c   1.000
_cell.angle_alpha   90.00
_cell.angle_beta   90.00
_cell.angle_gamma   90.00
#
_symmetry.space_group_name_H-M   'P 1'
#
loop_
_entity.id
_entity.type
_entity.pdbx_description
1 polymer ?
#
loop_
_entity_poly.entity_id
_entity_poly.type
_entity_poly.pdbx_seq_one_letter_code
_entity_poly.pdbx_strand_id
1 'polypeptide(L)'
;MGNQFSQYALGKLYFYDGDVPRDKEKSLYWLGLSAAQGNAYAQFLIDNINAQSNPSVLLAATRLFRQLENLFHEDYRRSAGVDHIDRKRRGQLQEKKQAQGHKRDDHAPQIHL
;
A
#
# COMPACT_ATOMS: atom_id res chain seq x y z
N MET A 1 7.83 -48.39 11.54
CA MET A 1 7.44 -46.97 11.45
C MET A 1 6.89 -46.53 12.81
N GLY A 2 7.21 -45.30 13.26
CA GLY A 2 6.71 -44.76 14.53
C GLY A 2 5.27 -44.28 14.42
N ASN A 3 4.56 -44.15 15.54
CA ASN A 3 3.16 -43.74 15.57
C ASN A 3 2.97 -42.30 15.05
N GLN A 4 2.13 -42.12 14.02
CA GLN A 4 1.84 -40.82 13.43
C GLN A 4 1.32 -39.78 14.44
N PHE A 5 0.51 -40.20 15.42
CA PHE A 5 -0.02 -39.29 16.45
C PHE A 5 1.07 -38.84 17.41
N SER A 6 2.03 -39.71 17.73
CA SER A 6 3.19 -39.35 18.55
C SER A 6 4.13 -38.38 17.84
N GLN A 7 4.39 -38.60 16.55
CA GLN A 7 5.19 -37.69 15.73
C GLN A 7 4.50 -36.32 15.59
N TYR A 8 3.19 -36.31 15.39
CA TYR A 8 2.39 -35.07 15.39
C TYR A 8 2.45 -34.33 16.72
N ALA A 9 2.30 -35.03 17.85
CA ALA A 9 2.39 -34.44 19.17
C ALA A 9 3.79 -33.81 19.42
N LEU A 10 4.85 -34.51 19.00
CA LEU A 10 6.22 -34.01 19.11
C LEU A 10 6.46 -32.80 18.21
N GLY A 11 5.98 -32.83 16.97
CA GLY A 11 6.05 -31.70 16.05
C GLY A 11 5.32 -30.46 16.58
N LYS A 12 4.17 -30.65 17.22
CA LYS A 12 3.45 -29.58 17.92
C LYS A 12 4.25 -29.01 19.11
N LEU A 13 4.87 -29.86 19.91
CA LEU A 13 5.66 -29.45 21.06
C LEU A 13 6.80 -28.50 20.67
N TYR A 14 7.47 -28.77 19.55
CA TYR A 14 8.52 -27.89 19.02
C TYR A 14 7.97 -26.61 18.36
N PHE A 15 6.69 -26.58 17.95
CA PHE A 15 6.08 -25.42 17.31
C PHE A 15 5.57 -24.37 18.29
N TYR A 16 4.89 -24.83 19.34
CA TYR A 16 4.29 -23.98 20.38
C TYR A 16 5.31 -23.66 21.46
N ASP A 17 5.25 -22.45 22.01
CA ASP A 17 6.07 -22.08 23.16
C ASP A 17 5.61 -22.88 24.40
N GLY A 18 6.55 -23.54 25.08
CA GLY A 18 6.29 -24.41 26.22
C GLY A 18 7.59 -24.86 26.89
N ASP A 19 7.60 -26.07 27.48
CA ASP A 19 8.76 -26.62 28.21
C ASP A 19 9.97 -26.93 27.32
N VAL A 20 9.78 -26.95 26.00
CA VAL A 20 10.85 -27.20 25.02
C VAL A 20 11.10 -25.94 24.22
N PRO A 21 12.39 -25.57 23.98
CA PRO A 21 12.72 -24.44 23.12
C PRO A 21 12.08 -24.58 21.75
N ARG A 22 11.39 -23.52 21.33
CA ARG A 22 10.73 -23.48 20.03
C ARG A 22 11.74 -23.65 18.91
N ASP A 23 11.49 -24.63 18.05
CA ASP A 23 12.34 -24.98 16.93
C ASP A 23 11.47 -25.34 15.72
N LYS A 24 11.29 -24.36 14.84
CA LYS A 24 10.41 -24.50 13.68
C LYS A 24 10.89 -25.58 12.73
N GLU A 25 12.19 -25.75 12.55
CA GLU A 25 12.75 -26.76 11.63
C GLU A 25 12.48 -28.17 12.16
N LYS A 26 12.76 -28.40 13.45
CA LYS A 26 12.43 -29.69 14.09
C LYS A 26 10.93 -29.96 14.10
N SER A 27 10.11 -28.94 14.33
CA SER A 27 8.65 -29.08 14.23
C SER A 27 8.24 -29.60 12.85
N LEU A 28 8.67 -28.93 11.78
CA LEU A 28 8.34 -29.31 10.40
C LEU A 28 8.85 -30.72 10.05
N TYR A 29 10.02 -31.12 10.57
CA TYR A 29 10.54 -32.48 10.38
C TYR A 29 9.60 -33.55 10.95
N TRP A 30 9.21 -33.42 12.23
CA TRP A 30 8.32 -34.40 12.88
C TRP A 30 6.90 -34.39 12.31
N LEU A 31 6.38 -33.22 11.97
CA LEU A 31 5.09 -33.08 11.29
C LEU A 31 5.14 -33.72 9.89
N GLY A 32 6.24 -33.56 9.16
CA GLY A 32 6.43 -34.16 7.84
C GLY A 32 6.42 -35.68 7.88
N LEU A 33 7.10 -36.29 8.86
CA LEU A 33 7.05 -37.74 9.10
C LEU A 33 5.63 -38.21 9.43
N SER A 34 4.88 -37.43 10.22
CA SER A 34 3.49 -37.76 10.53
C SER A 34 2.58 -37.62 9.31
N ALA A 35 2.75 -36.58 8.49
CA ALA A 35 1.96 -36.33 7.29
C ALA A 35 2.21 -37.41 6.22
N ALA A 36 3.45 -37.87 6.07
CA ALA A 36 3.82 -38.97 5.19
C ALA A 36 3.12 -40.29 5.52
N GLN A 37 2.65 -40.45 6.77
CA GLN A 37 1.85 -41.60 7.20
C GLN A 37 0.34 -41.40 7.03
N GLY A 38 -0.10 -40.28 6.46
CA GLY A 38 -1.51 -39.96 6.22
C GLY A 38 -2.18 -39.11 7.30
N ASN A 39 -1.42 -38.55 8.24
CA ASN A 39 -1.99 -37.67 9.27
C ASN A 39 -2.37 -36.30 8.67
N ALA A 40 -3.66 -36.13 8.35
CA ALA A 40 -4.20 -34.88 7.82
C ALA A 40 -4.02 -33.68 8.77
N TYR A 41 -4.00 -33.90 10.09
CA TYR A 41 -3.77 -32.82 11.06
C TYR A 41 -2.33 -32.29 11.00
N ALA A 42 -1.36 -33.18 10.75
CA ALA A 42 0.03 -32.77 10.58
C ALA A 42 0.20 -31.95 9.30
N GLN A 43 -0.43 -32.37 8.19
CA GLN A 43 -0.40 -31.63 6.93
C GLN A 43 -1.02 -30.24 7.07
N PHE A 44 -2.21 -30.15 7.69
CA PHE A 44 -2.87 -28.87 7.95
C PHE A 44 -1.99 -27.91 8.76
N LEU A 45 -1.31 -28.42 9.79
CA LEU A 45 -0.42 -27.61 10.61
C LEU A 45 0.80 -27.12 9.82
N ILE A 46 1.41 -27.96 8.98
CA ILE A 46 2.52 -27.55 8.09
C ILE A 46 2.08 -26.41 7.18
N ASP A 47 0.91 -26.52 6.55
CA ASP A 47 0.39 -25.50 5.65
C ASP A 47 0.17 -24.17 6.39
N ASN A 48 -0.38 -24.23 7.61
CA ASN A 48 -0.57 -23.06 8.45
C ASN A 48 0.76 -22.41 8.88
N ILE A 49 1.75 -23.21 9.27
CA ILE A 49 3.09 -22.73 9.65
C ILE A 49 3.75 -21.99 8.49
N ASN A 50 3.67 -22.56 7.29
CA ASN A 50 4.26 -21.99 6.09
C ASN A 50 3.53 -20.72 5.64
N ALA A 51 2.20 -20.69 5.75
CA ALA A 51 1.38 -19.52 5.45
C ALA A 51 1.68 -18.33 6.38
N GLN A 52 1.85 -18.56 7.68
CA GLN A 52 2.18 -17.50 8.64
C GLN A 52 3.59 -16.94 8.48
N SER A 53 4.52 -17.76 7.98
CA SER A 53 5.94 -17.41 8.00
C SER A 53 6.41 -16.53 6.86
N ASN A 54 5.60 -16.29 5.82
CA ASN A 54 6.04 -15.51 4.65
C ASN A 54 4.92 -14.66 4.04
N PRO A 55 4.73 -13.38 4.45
CA PRO A 55 4.55 -12.38 3.41
C PRO A 55 5.87 -12.38 2.63
N SER A 56 5.88 -12.93 1.42
CA SER A 56 7.08 -12.90 0.59
C SER A 56 7.67 -11.49 0.58
N VAL A 57 9.00 -11.35 0.56
CA VAL A 57 9.64 -10.02 0.45
C VAL A 57 9.03 -9.21 -0.71
N LEU A 58 8.63 -9.92 -1.77
CA LEU A 58 7.82 -9.41 -2.87
C LEU A 58 6.45 -8.86 -2.44
N LEU A 59 5.69 -9.57 -1.61
CA LEU A 59 4.41 -9.09 -1.06
C LEU A 59 4.60 -7.88 -0.14
N ALA A 60 5.67 -7.86 0.66
CA ALA A 60 6.01 -6.68 1.46
C ALA A 60 6.39 -5.49 0.56
N ALA A 61 7.22 -5.71 -0.46
CA ALA A 61 7.61 -4.69 -1.43
C ALA A 61 6.41 -4.13 -2.21
N THR A 62 5.51 -4.99 -2.70
CA THR A 62 4.29 -4.56 -3.41
C THR A 62 3.33 -3.76 -2.53
N ARG A 63 3.22 -4.10 -1.24
CA ARG A 63 2.46 -3.30 -0.27
C ARG A 63 3.09 -1.92 -0.07
N LEU A 64 4.42 -1.85 0.06
CA LEU A 64 5.14 -0.59 0.16
C LEU A 64 4.98 0.27 -1.09
N PHE A 65 5.11 -0.31 -2.29
CA PHE A 65 4.90 0.42 -3.55
C PHE A 65 3.49 1.00 -3.65
N ARG A 66 2.46 0.22 -3.31
CA ARG A 66 1.07 0.71 -3.31
C ARG A 66 0.86 1.86 -2.31
N GLN A 67 1.47 1.77 -1.14
CA GLN A 67 1.41 2.84 -0.14
C GLN A 67 2.08 4.12 -0.65
N LEU A 68 3.23 3.99 -1.31
CA LEU A 68 3.93 5.12 -1.95
C LEU A 68 3.09 5.74 -3.06
N GLU A 69 2.47 4.94 -3.94
CA GLU A 69 1.57 5.44 -4.99
C GLU A 69 0.44 6.30 -4.41
N ASN A 70 -0.20 5.84 -3.33
CA ASN A 70 -1.26 6.61 -2.67
C ASN A 70 -0.75 7.92 -2.07
N LEU A 71 0.45 7.93 -1.46
CA LEU A 71 1.07 9.13 -0.91
C LEU A 71 1.34 10.17 -2.01
N PHE A 72 1.97 9.73 -3.11
CA PHE A 72 2.25 10.62 -4.24
C PHE A 72 0.97 11.11 -4.91
N HIS A 73 -0.10 10.30 -5.00
CA HIS A 73 -1.36 10.74 -5.61
C HIS A 73 -2.09 11.82 -4.78
N GLU A 74 -2.09 11.70 -3.45
CA GLU A 74 -2.64 12.70 -2.53
C GLU A 74 -1.82 14.00 -2.54
N ASP A 75 -0.49 13.91 -2.55
CA ASP A 75 0.38 15.08 -2.65
C ASP A 75 0.24 15.76 -4.01
N TYR A 76 0.10 15.00 -5.10
CA TYR A 76 -0.19 15.56 -6.41
C TYR A 76 -1.56 16.26 -6.44
N ARG A 77 -2.58 15.74 -5.75
CA ARG A 77 -3.92 16.37 -5.70
C ARG A 77 -3.95 17.63 -4.82
N ARG A 78 -3.10 17.69 -3.79
CA ARG A 78 -2.90 18.89 -2.95
C ARG A 78 -2.00 19.94 -3.63
N SER A 79 -0.95 19.53 -4.33
CA SER A 79 -0.04 20.43 -5.05
C SER A 79 -0.64 20.88 -6.37
N ALA A 80 -1.40 20.01 -7.05
CA ALA A 80 -2.32 20.36 -8.13
C ALA A 80 -3.60 20.95 -7.54
N GLY A 81 -3.44 22.03 -6.76
CA GLY A 81 -4.45 23.06 -6.58
C GLY A 81 -4.78 23.71 -7.93
N VAL A 82 -5.31 22.92 -8.86
CA VAL A 82 -5.77 23.33 -10.17
C VAL A 82 -7.12 24.02 -9.95
N ASP A 83 -7.03 25.35 -9.89
CA ASP A 83 -7.95 26.29 -10.51
C ASP A 83 -9.34 26.53 -9.94
N HIS A 84 -9.65 26.20 -8.68
CA HIS A 84 -10.93 26.70 -8.12
C HIS A 84 -10.91 28.17 -7.70
N ILE A 85 -9.73 28.76 -7.41
CA ILE A 85 -9.64 30.14 -6.90
C ILE A 85 -9.52 31.17 -8.04
N ASP A 86 -8.91 30.81 -9.18
CA ASP A 86 -8.60 31.81 -10.22
C ASP A 86 -9.79 32.20 -11.08
N ARG A 87 -10.82 31.36 -11.22
CA ARG A 87 -11.98 31.68 -12.08
C ARG A 87 -12.78 32.86 -11.57
N LYS A 88 -13.00 32.93 -10.25
CA LYS A 88 -13.75 34.03 -9.61
C LYS A 88 -12.95 35.34 -9.61
N ARG A 89 -11.63 35.24 -9.42
CA ARG A 89 -10.74 36.41 -9.41
C ARG A 89 -10.54 37.00 -10.82
N ARG A 90 -10.46 36.16 -11.85
CA ARG A 90 -10.34 36.59 -13.26
C ARG A 90 -11.58 37.32 -13.77
N GLY A 91 -12.79 36.87 -13.40
CA GLY A 91 -14.02 37.57 -13.74
C GLY A 91 -14.09 38.98 -13.17
N GLN A 92 -13.74 39.14 -11.89
CA GLN A 92 -13.74 40.44 -11.21
C GLN A 92 -12.66 41.40 -11.76
N LEU A 93 -11.53 40.88 -12.23
CA LEU A 93 -10.50 41.67 -12.91
C LEU A 93 -10.96 42.18 -14.28
N GLN A 94 -11.82 41.44 -14.97
CA GLN A 94 -12.36 41.82 -16.28
C GLN A 94 -13.48 42.86 -16.14
N GLU A 95 -14.37 42.67 -15.16
CA GLU A 95 -15.40 43.64 -14.80
C GLU A 95 -14.80 44.96 -14.31
N LYS A 96 -13.77 44.91 -13.46
CA LYS A 96 -13.06 46.13 -13.03
C LYS A 96 -12.39 46.86 -14.21
N LYS A 97 -11.84 46.14 -15.18
CA LYS A 97 -11.24 46.75 -16.39
C LYS A 97 -12.28 47.34 -17.34
N GLN A 98 -13.48 46.76 -17.41
CA GLN A 98 -14.60 47.31 -18.20
C GLN A 98 -15.26 48.51 -17.50
N ALA A 99 -15.43 48.46 -16.18
CA ALA A 99 -15.99 49.54 -15.39
C ALA A 99 -15.05 50.75 -15.27
N GLN A 100 -13.73 50.54 -15.33
CA GLN A 100 -12.74 51.62 -15.31
C GLN A 100 -12.52 52.30 -16.65
N GLY A 101 -13.37 52.04 -17.66
CA GLY A 101 -13.59 52.92 -18.81
C GLY A 101 -12.31 53.52 -19.39
N HIS A 102 -11.75 52.84 -20.39
CA HIS A 102 -10.64 53.33 -21.20
C HIS A 102 -10.98 54.70 -21.83
N LYS A 103 -10.74 55.79 -21.10
CA LYS A 103 -10.66 57.15 -21.65
C LYS A 103 -9.23 57.37 -22.09
N ARG A 104 -8.97 57.07 -23.36
CA ARG A 104 -7.91 57.75 -24.11
C ARG A 104 -8.60 58.88 -24.86
N ASP A 105 -8.90 59.95 -24.14
CA ASP A 105 -9.06 61.26 -24.75
C ASP A 105 -7.64 61.73 -25.05
N ASP A 106 -7.22 61.69 -26.31
CA ASP A 106 -6.08 62.49 -26.79
C ASP A 106 -6.32 62.82 -28.26
N HIS A 107 -6.84 64.02 -28.48
CA HIS A 107 -6.93 64.67 -29.78
C HIS A 107 -5.52 64.91 -30.34
N ALA A 108 -5.31 64.61 -31.62
CA ALA A 108 -4.24 65.25 -32.41
C ALA A 108 -4.81 65.63 -33.78
N PRO A 109 -4.65 66.88 -34.24
CA PRO A 109 -5.34 67.39 -35.42
C PRO A 109 -4.66 66.94 -36.72
N GLN A 110 -5.48 66.86 -37.76
CA GLN A 110 -5.08 66.70 -39.15
C GLN A 110 -4.23 67.92 -39.57
N ILE A 111 -3.06 67.69 -40.15
CA ILE A 111 -2.33 68.72 -40.91
C ILE A 111 -2.25 68.25 -42.36
N HIS A 112 -2.96 68.99 -43.21
CA HIS A 112 -2.80 69.01 -44.66
C HIS A 112 -1.51 69.75 -45.02
N LEU A 113 -0.66 69.13 -45.84
CA LEU A 113 -0.08 69.65 -47.09
C LEU A 113 0.79 68.58 -47.74
#